data_AF-A0A0U1NQ60-F1
#
_entry.id   AF-A0A0U1NQ60-F1
#
_cell.length_a   1.000
_cell.length_b   1.000
_cell.length_c   1.000
_cell.angle_alpha   90.00
_cell.angle_beta   90.00
_cell.angle_gamma   90.00
#
_symmetry.space_group_name_H-M   'P 1'
#
loop_
_entity.id
_entity.type
_entity.pdbx_description
1 polymer ?
#
loop_
_entity_poly.entity_id
_entity_poly.type
_entity_poly.pdbx_seq_one_letter_code
_entity_poly.pdbx_strand_id
1 'polypeptide(L)' 'MRTRTKSYGDDLEIREITVNKALTITIEIFKVPEGFKSFARNSYIHHDHLLGAGLHEDKEGSVEFAIKEL' A
#
# COMPACT_ATOMS: atom_id res chain seq x y z
N MET A 1 6.22 5.38 14.30
CA MET A 1 5.61 4.71 13.14
C MET A 1 5.44 3.23 13.49
N ARG A 2 4.25 2.67 13.30
CA ARG A 2 3.99 1.24 13.53
C ARG A 2 3.51 0.63 12.21
N THR A 3 4.14 -0.46 11.80
CA THR A 3 3.74 -1.22 10.62
C THR A 3 3.10 -2.53 11.05
N ARG A 4 1.97 -2.88 10.43
CA ARG A 4 1.35 -4.21 10.51
C ARG A 4 1.31 -4.80 9.11
N THR A 5 1.69 -6.07 8.98
CA THR A 5 1.64 -6.78 7.71
C THR A 5 0.74 -7.99 7.86
N LYS A 6 -0.13 -8.20 6.89
CA LYS A 6 -1.01 -9.36 6.82
C LYS A 6 -0.97 -9.91 5.40
N SER A 7 -0.44 -11.13 5.27
CA SER A 7 -0.36 -11.83 3.99
C SER A 7 -1.56 -12.76 3.84
N TYR A 8 -2.10 -12.81 2.63
CA TYR A 8 -3.23 -13.64 2.23
C TYR A 8 -2.78 -14.50 1.05
N GLY A 9 -2.21 -15.67 1.36
CA GLY A 9 -1.54 -16.51 0.37
C GLY A 9 -0.28 -15.85 -0.21
N ASP A 10 0.14 -16.32 -1.39
CA ASP A 10 1.33 -15.81 -2.08
C ASP A 10 1.04 -14.59 -2.99
N ASP A 11 -0.23 -14.29 -3.21
CA ASP A 11 -0.67 -13.32 -4.23
C ASP A 11 -1.05 -11.95 -3.66
N LEU A 12 -1.37 -11.86 -2.36
CA LEU A 12 -1.80 -10.62 -1.71
C LEU A 12 -1.12 -10.40 -0.36
N GLU A 13 -0.55 -9.21 -0.17
CA GLU A 13 -0.03 -8.73 1.09
C GLU A 13 -0.62 -7.35 1.41
N ILE A 14 -1.16 -7.18 2.62
CA ILE A 14 -1.68 -5.90 3.10
C ILE A 14 -0.72 -5.36 4.16
N ARG A 15 -0.23 -4.13 3.95
CA ARG A 15 0.58 -3.39 4.92
C ARG A 15 -0.21 -2.19 5.45
N GLU A 16 -0.28 -2.06 6.75
CA GLU A 16 -0.85 -0.88 7.42
C GLU A 16 0.28 -0.12 8.11
N ILE A 17 0.48 1.13 7.73
CA ILE A 17 1.49 2.02 8.30
C ILE A 17 0.77 3.11 9.09
N THR A 18 0.78 3.00 10.41
CA THR A 18 0.29 4.05 11.30
C THR A 18 1.40 5.07 11.53
N VAL A 19 1.24 6.25 10.92
CA VAL A 19 2.17 7.38 11.04
C VAL A 19 1.95 8.08 12.38
N ASN A 20 0.70 8.36 12.73
CA ASN A 20 0.28 8.94 14.02
C ASN A 20 -1.16 8.49 14.37
N LYS A 21 -1.76 9.03 15.46
CA LYS A 21 -3.12 8.67 15.89
C LYS A 21 -4.23 9.00 14.87
N ALA A 22 -3.96 9.89 13.91
CA ALA A 22 -4.93 10.37 12.93
C ALA A 22 -4.71 9.79 11.52
N LEU A 23 -3.50 9.28 11.22
CA LEU A 23 -3.11 8.83 9.89
C LEU A 23 -2.59 7.40 9.91
N THR A 24 -3.33 6.53 9.23
CA THR A 24 -2.89 5.20 8.82
C THR A 24 -2.94 5.11 7.30
N ILE A 25 -1.87 4.60 6.70
CA ILE A 25 -1.79 4.29 5.27
C ILE A 25 -1.96 2.78 5.13
N THR A 26 -2.99 2.36 4.40
CA THR A 26 -3.19 0.95 4.05
C THR A 26 -2.70 0.73 2.63
N ILE A 27 -1.88 -0.30 2.45
CA ILE A 27 -1.24 -0.63 1.18
C ILE A 27 -1.59 -2.07 0.85
N GLU A 28 -2.25 -2.27 -0.27
CA GLU A 28 -2.57 -3.59 -0.82
C GLU A 28 -1.55 -3.91 -1.91
N ILE A 29 -0.83 -5.01 -1.76
CA ILE A 29 0.27 -5.43 -2.63
C ILE A 29 -0.15 -6.74 -3.29
N PHE A 30 -0.24 -6.72 -4.61
CA PHE A 30 -0.62 -7.84 -5.44
C PHE A 30 0.60 -8.34 -6.20
N LYS A 31 0.78 -9.65 -6.24
CA LYS A 31 1.69 -10.28 -7.19
C LYS A 31 0.96 -10.43 -8.53
N VAL A 32 1.54 -9.88 -9.59
CA VAL A 32 0.97 -9.89 -10.94
C VAL A 32 2.00 -10.47 -11.92
N PRO A 33 1.62 -10.92 -13.13
CA PRO A 33 2.59 -11.45 -14.10
C PRO A 33 3.75 -10.49 -14.42
N GLU A 34 3.49 -9.19 -14.36
CA GLU A 34 4.45 -8.11 -14.63
C GLU A 34 5.33 -7.74 -13.42
N GLY A 35 5.16 -8.40 -12.26
CA GLY A 35 5.90 -8.12 -11.02
C GLY A 35 4.97 -7.92 -9.82
N PHE A 36 5.04 -6.74 -9.20
CA PHE A 36 4.20 -6.36 -8.07
C PHE A 36 3.42 -5.09 -8.38
N LYS A 37 2.13 -5.11 -8.04
CA LYS A 37 1.24 -3.96 -8.14
C LYS A 37 0.77 -3.56 -6.74
N SER A 38 0.84 -2.29 -6.39
CA SER A 38 0.44 -1.79 -5.09
C SER A 38 -0.60 -0.69 -5.21
N PHE A 39 -1.50 -0.64 -4.24
CA PHE A 39 -2.47 0.43 -4.07
C PHE A 39 -2.38 0.95 -2.64
N ALA A 40 -2.15 2.25 -2.48
CA ALA A 40 -2.08 2.91 -1.19
C ALA A 40 -3.31 3.79 -0.99
N ARG A 41 -3.85 3.79 0.22
CA ARG A 41 -4.93 4.69 0.65
C ARG A 41 -4.68 5.16 2.07
N ASN A 42 -5.16 6.35 2.43
CA ASN A 42 -5.07 6.86 3.80
C ASN A 42 -6.39 6.69 4.56
N SER A 43 -6.33 6.81 5.89
CA SER A 43 -7.46 6.66 6.79
C SER A 43 -8.32 7.92 6.97
N TYR A 44 -8.08 8.99 6.22
CA TYR A 44 -8.88 10.21 6.33
C TYR A 44 -10.21 10.02 5.59
N ILE A 45 -11.30 9.96 6.36
CA ILE A 45 -12.68 9.72 5.91
C ILE A 45 -13.18 10.74 4.87
N HIS A 46 -12.55 11.92 4.78
CA HIS A 46 -12.92 12.97 3.82
C HIS A 46 -12.07 12.96 2.54
N HIS A 47 -11.13 12.00 2.42
CA HIS A 47 -10.17 11.93 1.33
C HIS A 47 -10.14 10.52 0.70
N ASP A 48 -11.30 9.88 0.55
CA ASP A 48 -11.47 8.58 -0.12
C ASP A 48 -10.93 8.56 -1.57
N HIS A 49 -10.68 9.74 -2.15
CA HIS A 49 -10.10 9.94 -3.48
C HIS A 49 -8.57 9.91 -3.52
N LEU A 50 -7.89 9.95 -2.37
CA LEU A 50 -6.43 9.86 -2.29
C LEU A 50 -6.04 8.37 -2.36
N LEU A 51 -5.91 7.91 -3.60
CA LEU A 51 -5.48 6.58 -3.97
C LEU A 51 -4.18 6.73 -4.77
N GLY A 52 -3.09 6.18 -4.25
CA GLY A 52 -1.84 6.06 -4.98
C GLY A 52 -1.68 4.65 -5.56
N ALA A 53 -1.11 4.53 -6.76
CA ALA A 53 -0.85 3.25 -7.39
C ALA A 53 0.65 3.08 -7.69
N GLY A 54 1.10 1.83 -7.71
CA GLY A 54 2.48 1.50 -8.06
C GLY A 54 2.52 0.19 -8.82
N LEU A 55 3.38 0.12 -9.84
CA LEU A 55 3.74 -1.11 -10.52
C LEU A 55 5.25 -1.16 -10.64
N HIS A 56 5.86 -2.25 -10.19
CA HIS A 56 7.31 -2.42 -10.23
C HIS A 56 7.68 -3.90 -10.18
N GLU A 57 8.86 -4.26 -10.71
CA GLU A 57 9.37 -5.64 -10.69
C GLU A 57 9.65 -6.13 -9.26
N ASP A 58 10.05 -5.20 -8.38
CA ASP A 58 10.27 -5.43 -6.95
C ASP A 58 9.12 -4.92 -6.08
N LYS A 59 8.83 -5.66 -5.00
CA LYS A 59 7.76 -5.37 -4.04
C LYS A 59 7.91 -3.99 -3.40
N GLU A 60 9.10 -3.64 -2.91
CA GLU A 60 9.31 -2.39 -2.21
C GLU A 60 9.25 -1.20 -3.17
N GLY A 61 9.75 -1.36 -4.40
CA GLY A 61 9.59 -0.34 -5.44
C GLY A 61 8.13 -0.05 -5.79
N SER A 62 7.29 -1.09 -5.87
CA SER A 62 5.86 -0.93 -6.12
C SER A 62 5.17 -0.18 -4.97
N VAL A 63 5.53 -0.50 -3.73
CA VAL A 63 5.03 0.17 -2.54
C VAL A 63 5.48 1.65 -2.50
N GLU A 64 6.74 1.93 -2.82
CA GLU A 64 7.27 3.29 -2.84
C GLU A 64 6.54 4.17 -3.86
N PHE A 65 6.26 3.65 -5.06
CA PHE A 65 5.45 4.38 -6.05
C PHE A 65 4.04 4.63 -5.56
N ALA A 66 3.36 3.61 -5.01
CA ALA A 66 2.01 3.78 -4.50
C ALA A 66 1.93 4.81 -3.36
N ILE A 67 2.94 4.90 -2.48
CA ILE A 67 2.98 5.92 -1.43
C ILE A 67 3.29 7.32 -2.00
N LYS A 68 4.14 7.43 -3.03
CA LYS A 68 4.47 8.73 -3.66
C LYS A 68 3.29 9.35 -4.41
N GLU A 69 2.40 8.52 -4.96
CA GLU A 69 1.18 8.98 -5.62
C GLU A 69 0.03 9.32 -4.67
N LEU A 70 0.16 9.02 -3.37
CA LEU A 70 -0.85 9.24 -2.33
C LEU A 70 -0.80 10.67 -1.74
#